data_AF-F7BL09-F1
#
_entry.id   AF-F7BL09-F1
#
_cell.length_a   1.000
_cell.length_b   1.000
_cell.length_c   1.000
_cell.angle_alpha   90.00
_cell.angle_beta   90.00
_cell.angle_gamma   90.00
#
_symmetry.space_group_name_H-M   'P 1'
#
loop_
_entity.id
_entity.type
_entity.pdbx_description
1 polymer ?
#
loop_
_entity_poly.entity_id
_entity_poly.type
_entity_poly.pdbx_seq_one_letter_code
_entity_poly.pdbx_strand_id
1 'polypeptide(L)'
;MDFKVANQDIEEMNELEAQQFYEENETITIEDSDRTNINRQPNETLVMVTQQKLGKDNVWMLPVEPWSKEETLRECAERALISHCGTDVGAAFISNGPSGFYKYKFPKDARENSLVGAKLFIYNAYLPRVFIK
;
A
#
# COMPACT_ATOMS: atom_id res chain seq x y z
N MET A 1 -36.56 -39.93 16.76
CA MET A 1 -35.12 -39.62 16.76
C MET A 1 -35.01 -38.12 16.90
N ASP A 2 -35.04 -37.63 18.14
CA ASP A 2 -34.95 -36.19 18.40
C ASP A 2 -33.52 -35.88 18.84
N PHE A 3 -32.71 -35.52 17.86
CA PHE A 3 -31.36 -34.99 18.05
C PHE A 3 -31.46 -33.53 18.50
N LYS A 4 -31.89 -33.30 19.74
CA LYS A 4 -31.60 -32.04 20.43
C LYS A 4 -30.29 -32.25 21.15
N VAL A 5 -29.20 -31.77 20.55
CA VAL A 5 -27.92 -31.62 21.25
C VAL A 5 -28.23 -30.89 22.56
N ALA A 6 -27.89 -31.47 23.71
CA ALA A 6 -28.14 -30.81 24.98
C ALA A 6 -27.26 -29.56 25.03
N ASN A 7 -27.74 -28.47 25.64
CA ASN A 7 -26.94 -27.25 25.76
C ASN A 7 -25.57 -27.52 26.41
N GLN A 8 -25.49 -28.53 27.28
CA GLN A 8 -24.25 -29.01 27.88
C GLN A 8 -23.26 -29.57 26.86
N ASP A 9 -23.73 -30.38 25.91
CA ASP A 9 -22.86 -30.94 24.86
C ASP A 9 -22.27 -29.81 23.98
N ILE A 10 -23.02 -28.72 23.76
CA ILE A 10 -22.55 -27.54 23.02
C ILE A 10 -21.50 -26.76 23.81
N GLU A 11 -21.73 -26.57 25.12
CA GLU A 11 -20.76 -25.90 26.00
C GLU A 11 -19.44 -26.67 26.06
N GLU A 12 -19.50 -28.00 26.21
CA GLU A 12 -18.31 -28.87 26.21
C GLU A 12 -17.56 -28.83 24.87
N MET A 13 -18.27 -28.82 23.74
CA MET A 13 -17.65 -28.67 22.42
C MET A 13 -16.94 -27.31 22.27
N ASN A 14 -17.58 -26.23 22.70
CA ASN A 14 -16.99 -24.89 22.64
C ASN A 14 -15.75 -24.75 23.53
N GLU A 15 -15.77 -25.35 24.73
CA GLU A 15 -14.62 -25.36 25.63
C GLU A 15 -13.44 -26.14 25.03
N LEU A 16 -13.70 -27.28 24.38
CA LEU A 16 -12.69 -28.05 23.68
C LEU A 16 -12.06 -27.27 22.53
N GLU A 17 -12.86 -26.58 21.71
CA GLU A 17 -12.35 -25.73 20.63
C GLU A 17 -11.54 -24.55 21.17
N ALA A 18 -11.99 -23.91 22.25
CA ALA A 18 -11.28 -22.81 22.90
C ALA A 18 -9.92 -23.26 23.51
N GLN A 19 -9.85 -24.48 24.06
CA GLN A 19 -8.59 -25.04 24.56
C GLN A 19 -7.61 -25.40 23.44
N GLN A 20 -8.12 -25.80 22.27
CA GLN A 20 -7.30 -26.11 21.09
C GLN A 20 -6.84 -24.86 20.34
N PHE A 21 -7.57 -23.76 20.48
CA PHE A 21 -7.22 -22.49 19.87
C PHE A 21 -5.95 -21.92 20.51
N TYR A 22 -4.98 -21.56 19.67
CA TYR A 22 -3.81 -20.80 20.08
C TYR A 22 -3.89 -19.42 19.45
N GLU A 23 -3.80 -18.39 20.29
CA GLU A 23 -3.70 -17.02 19.82
C GLU A 23 -2.30 -16.79 19.24
N GLU A 24 -2.26 -16.36 17.98
CA GLU A 24 -1.05 -15.87 17.37
C GLU A 24 -0.82 -14.44 17.87
N ASN A 25 0.04 -14.31 18.90
CA ASN A 25 0.41 -13.02 19.45
C ASN A 25 1.51 -12.39 18.59
N GLU A 26 1.39 -11.09 18.31
CA GLU A 26 2.46 -10.32 17.67
C GLU A 26 3.70 -10.34 18.56
N THR A 27 4.73 -11.06 18.10
CA THR A 27 6.06 -10.99 18.68
C THR A 27 6.94 -10.22 17.71
N ILE A 28 7.63 -9.18 18.19
CA ILE A 28 8.52 -8.40 17.34
C ILE A 28 9.70 -9.29 16.96
N THR A 29 9.78 -9.68 15.69
CA THR A 29 10.82 -10.54 15.13
C THR A 29 11.79 -9.74 14.26
N ILE A 30 12.86 -10.41 13.81
CA ILE A 30 13.80 -9.83 12.83
C ILE A 30 13.07 -9.51 11.51
N GLU A 31 12.03 -10.28 11.16
CA GLU A 31 11.22 -10.08 9.96
C GLU A 31 10.43 -8.76 10.01
N ASP A 32 10.16 -8.22 11.20
CA ASP A 32 9.48 -6.92 11.33
C ASP A 32 10.38 -5.73 10.98
N SER A 33 11.71 -5.96 11.00
CA SER A 33 12.70 -4.97 10.56
C SER A 33 12.83 -4.91 9.04
N ASP A 34 12.33 -5.93 8.33
CA ASP A 34 12.29 -5.95 6.87
C ASP A 34 11.18 -5.02 6.36
N ARG A 35 11.60 -3.90 5.76
CA ARG A 35 10.70 -2.88 5.21
C ARG A 35 10.01 -3.32 3.91
N THR A 36 10.43 -4.43 3.32
CA THR A 36 9.79 -5.02 2.13
C THR A 36 8.64 -5.95 2.50
N ASN A 37 8.61 -6.44 3.75
CA ASN A 37 7.55 -7.29 4.26
C ASN A 37 6.29 -6.47 4.56
N ILE A 38 5.17 -6.82 3.92
CA ILE A 38 3.86 -6.17 4.15
C ILE A 38 3.24 -6.54 5.49
N ASN A 39 3.60 -7.70 6.06
CA ASN A 39 3.04 -8.21 7.31
C ASN A 39 3.81 -7.76 8.55
N ARG A 40 4.86 -6.94 8.39
CA ARG A 40 5.76 -6.50 9.48
C ARG A 40 5.09 -5.70 10.61
N GLN A 41 3.98 -5.03 10.33
CA GLN A 41 3.24 -4.20 11.29
C GLN A 41 1.75 -4.22 10.92
N PRO A 42 1.02 -5.31 11.22
CA PRO A 42 -0.37 -5.48 10.77
C PRO A 42 -1.36 -4.52 11.46
N ASN A 43 -0.99 -3.99 12.62
CA ASN A 43 -1.76 -2.97 13.34
C ASN A 43 -1.57 -1.54 12.83
N GLU A 44 -0.58 -1.30 11.95
CA GLU A 44 -0.26 0.03 11.44
C GLU A 44 -0.60 0.18 9.95
N THR A 45 -0.90 1.40 9.53
CA THR A 45 -1.07 1.70 8.09
C THR A 45 0.30 1.86 7.45
N LEU A 46 0.62 0.95 6.53
CA LEU A 46 1.85 1.02 5.74
C LEU A 46 1.66 1.87 4.48
N VAL A 47 2.65 2.71 4.19
CA VAL A 47 2.70 3.51 2.96
C VAL A 47 3.84 3.01 2.09
N MET A 48 3.54 2.75 0.83
CA MET A 48 4.52 2.28 -0.14
C MET A 48 5.41 3.42 -0.63
N VAL A 49 6.72 3.17 -0.66
CA VAL A 49 7.73 4.09 -1.19
C VAL A 49 8.66 3.35 -2.13
N THR A 50 9.10 4.02 -3.19
CA THR A 50 10.04 3.48 -4.18
C THR A 50 11.28 4.37 -4.28
N GLN A 51 12.42 3.75 -4.57
CA GLN A 51 13.66 4.47 -4.77
C GLN A 51 13.69 4.98 -6.22
N GLN A 52 13.73 6.30 -6.40
CA GLN A 52 13.73 6.94 -7.72
C GLN A 52 14.95 7.84 -7.88
N LYS A 53 15.43 7.95 -9.12
CA LYS A 53 16.58 8.78 -9.45
C LYS A 53 16.14 10.20 -9.78
N LEU A 54 16.51 11.15 -8.92
CA LEU A 54 16.29 12.57 -9.14
C LEU A 54 17.62 13.25 -9.46
N GLY A 55 17.85 13.53 -10.74
CA GLY A 55 19.13 14.07 -11.21
C GLY A 55 20.27 13.06 -11.01
N LYS A 56 21.15 13.32 -10.04
CA LYS A 56 22.28 12.44 -9.70
C LYS A 56 22.03 11.56 -8.48
N ASP A 57 21.02 11.89 -7.68
CA ASP A 57 20.78 11.26 -6.39
C ASP A 57 19.62 10.27 -6.47
N ASN A 58 19.68 9.21 -5.65
CA ASN A 58 18.58 8.28 -5.46
C ASN A 58 17.81 8.67 -4.20
N VAL A 59 16.53 9.00 -4.36
CA VAL A 59 15.65 9.50 -3.29
C VAL A 59 14.49 8.54 -3.10
N TRP A 60 14.11 8.30 -1.86
CA TRP A 60 12.89 7.56 -1.52
C TRP A 60 11.68 8.47 -1.63
N MET A 61 10.74 8.11 -2.49
CA MET A 61 9.52 8.89 -2.73
C MET A 61 8.35 7.99 -3.12
N LEU A 62 7.16 8.55 -3.17
CA LEU A 62 5.99 7.85 -3.72
C LEU A 62 6.26 7.50 -5.20
N PRO A 63 5.68 6.42 -5.73
CA PRO A 63 5.69 6.14 -7.17
C PRO A 63 5.16 7.34 -7.94
N VAL A 64 6.00 7.96 -8.77
CA VAL A 64 5.66 9.17 -9.52
C VAL A 64 6.15 9.00 -10.95
N GLU A 65 5.31 9.42 -11.89
CA GLU A 65 5.64 9.45 -13.31
C GLU A 65 5.29 10.83 -13.89
N PRO A 66 5.99 11.29 -14.94
CA PRO A 66 5.60 12.48 -15.69
C PRO A 66 4.28 12.22 -16.42
N TRP A 67 3.35 13.16 -16.30
CA TRP A 67 2.06 13.11 -16.97
C TRP A 67 2.18 13.33 -18.48
N SER A 68 1.48 12.52 -19.27
CA SER A 68 1.33 12.67 -20.72
C SER A 68 0.00 13.34 -21.09
N LYS A 69 -0.05 14.08 -22.21
CA LYS A 69 -1.28 14.77 -22.65
C LYS A 69 -2.41 13.83 -23.08
N GLU A 70 -2.09 12.57 -23.34
CA GLU A 70 -3.02 11.56 -23.85
C GLU A 70 -3.75 10.79 -22.74
N GLU A 71 -3.39 11.04 -21.47
CA GLU A 71 -3.95 10.34 -20.30
C GLU A 71 -4.54 11.34 -19.27
N THR A 72 -5.42 10.85 -18.41
CA THR A 72 -5.87 11.56 -17.21
C THR A 72 -4.82 11.51 -16.11
N LEU A 73 -4.90 12.43 -15.14
CA LEU A 73 -4.01 12.41 -13.97
C LEU A 73 -4.12 11.12 -13.15
N ARG A 74 -5.32 10.49 -13.14
CA ARG A 74 -5.55 9.20 -12.48
C ARG A 74 -4.86 8.06 -13.23
N GLU A 75 -5.02 8.00 -14.55
CA GLU A 75 -4.35 6.98 -15.39
C GLU A 75 -2.82 7.10 -15.28
N CYS A 76 -2.30 8.32 -15.18
CA CYS A 76 -0.87 8.54 -14.89
C CYS A 76 -0.44 7.93 -13.54
N ALA A 77 -1.28 8.01 -12.50
CA ALA A 77 -1.00 7.40 -11.20
C ALA A 77 -1.09 5.86 -11.25
N GLU A 78 -2.06 5.30 -11.99
CA GLU A 78 -2.16 3.86 -12.25
C GLU A 78 -0.93 3.35 -13.02
N ARG A 79 -0.48 4.09 -14.04
CA ARG A 79 0.75 3.80 -14.78
C ARG A 79 2.00 3.89 -13.90
N ALA A 80 2.06 4.87 -13.00
CA ALA A 80 3.18 4.98 -12.05
C ALA A 80 3.25 3.76 -11.12
N LEU A 81 2.10 3.29 -10.63
CA LEU A 81 2.06 2.08 -9.81
C LEU A 81 2.58 0.86 -10.59
N ILE A 82 2.09 0.64 -11.82
CA ILE A 82 2.51 -0.51 -12.64
C ILE A 82 3.99 -0.44 -13.01
N SER A 83 4.49 0.75 -13.35
CA SER A 83 5.87 0.93 -13.83
C SER A 83 6.90 0.71 -12.71
N HIS A 84 6.59 1.12 -11.48
CA HIS A 84 7.51 1.02 -10.35
C HIS A 84 7.32 -0.24 -9.50
N CYS A 85 6.10 -0.78 -9.45
CA CYS A 85 5.74 -1.86 -8.53
C CYS A 85 5.33 -3.16 -9.24
N GLY A 86 5.21 -3.16 -10.57
CA GLY A 86 4.79 -4.30 -11.36
C GLY A 86 3.26 -4.40 -11.49
N THR A 87 2.82 -5.31 -12.37
CA THR A 87 1.40 -5.53 -12.69
C THR A 87 0.63 -6.29 -11.61
N ASP A 88 1.35 -6.93 -10.68
CA ASP A 88 0.75 -7.80 -9.67
C ASP A 88 0.13 -7.02 -8.51
N VAL A 89 0.41 -5.72 -8.42
CA VAL A 89 -0.14 -4.83 -7.39
C VAL A 89 -1.53 -4.35 -7.81
N GLY A 90 -2.56 -5.11 -7.40
CA GLY A 90 -3.97 -4.78 -7.64
C GLY A 90 -4.52 -3.66 -6.75
N ALA A 91 -3.95 -2.46 -6.79
CA ALA A 91 -4.39 -1.33 -5.96
C ALA A 91 -5.74 -0.75 -6.39
N ALA A 92 -6.59 -0.42 -5.42
CA ALA A 92 -7.88 0.23 -5.63
C ALA A 92 -7.79 1.73 -5.29
N PHE A 93 -8.01 2.59 -6.28
CA PHE A 93 -8.02 4.04 -6.11
C PHE A 93 -9.31 4.51 -5.42
N ILE A 94 -9.17 5.41 -4.44
CA ILE A 94 -10.31 5.91 -3.65
C ILE A 94 -11.15 6.93 -4.44
N SER A 95 -10.50 7.74 -5.30
CA SER A 95 -11.16 8.83 -6.03
C SER A 95 -10.58 9.06 -7.42
N ASN A 96 -11.38 9.67 -8.30
CA ASN A 96 -10.95 10.16 -9.61
C ASN A 96 -10.17 11.48 -9.55
N GLY A 97 -10.33 12.26 -8.47
CA GLY A 97 -9.59 13.48 -8.22
C GLY A 97 -8.34 13.24 -7.35
N PRO A 98 -7.31 14.09 -7.46
CA PRO A 98 -6.14 14.03 -6.59
C PRO A 98 -6.54 14.40 -5.15
N SER A 99 -5.98 13.69 -4.19
CA SER A 99 -6.18 13.93 -2.76
C SER A 99 -5.37 15.13 -2.25
N GLY A 100 -4.31 15.50 -2.96
CA GLY A 100 -3.49 16.66 -2.65
C GLY A 100 -2.47 16.94 -3.74
N PHE A 101 -1.69 18.01 -3.55
CA PHE A 101 -0.57 18.32 -4.42
C PHE A 101 0.63 18.84 -3.64
N TYR A 102 1.82 18.55 -4.15
CA TYR A 102 3.08 19.07 -3.64
C TYR A 102 3.80 19.84 -4.75
N LYS A 103 4.27 21.06 -4.45
CA LYS A 103 5.00 21.88 -5.42
C LYS A 103 6.41 22.13 -4.92
N TYR A 104 7.39 21.98 -5.80
CA TYR A 104 8.77 22.35 -5.49
C TYR A 104 9.42 23.01 -6.69
N LYS A 105 10.46 23.80 -6.42
CA LYS A 105 11.25 24.47 -7.45
C LYS A 105 12.54 23.70 -7.65
N PHE A 106 12.98 23.55 -8.89
CA PHE A 106 14.29 22.96 -9.16
C PHE A 106 15.40 23.89 -8.64
N PRO A 107 16.57 23.31 -8.25
CA PRO A 107 17.78 24.09 -7.99
C PRO A 107 18.08 25.00 -9.17
N LYS A 108 18.68 26.19 -8.91
CA LYS A 108 18.93 27.18 -9.96
C LYS A 108 19.71 26.60 -11.15
N ASP A 109 20.64 25.71 -10.85
CA ASP A 109 21.54 25.08 -11.83
C ASP A 109 20.84 24.06 -12.75
N ALA A 110 19.66 23.55 -12.35
CA ALA A 110 18.90 22.55 -13.09
C ALA A 110 17.70 23.16 -13.86
N ARG A 111 17.53 24.50 -13.84
CA ARG A 111 16.42 25.17 -14.52
C ARG A 111 16.78 25.41 -15.98
N GLU A 112 16.30 24.55 -16.87
CA GLU A 112 16.39 24.76 -18.31
C GLU A 112 15.07 25.27 -18.89
N ASN A 113 15.14 26.09 -19.95
CA ASN A 113 14.03 26.37 -20.86
C ASN A 113 12.66 26.65 -20.20
N SER A 114 12.63 27.55 -19.21
CA SER A 114 11.40 27.99 -18.51
C SER A 114 10.82 26.99 -17.49
N LEU A 115 11.47 25.84 -17.26
CA LEU A 115 11.06 24.87 -16.23
C LEU A 115 11.49 25.37 -14.84
N VAL A 116 10.56 25.99 -14.12
CA VAL A 116 10.80 26.54 -12.77
C VAL A 116 10.80 25.45 -11.69
N GLY A 117 10.04 24.38 -11.91
CA GLY A 117 9.79 23.34 -10.91
C GLY A 117 8.72 22.35 -11.36
N ALA A 118 8.28 21.51 -10.42
CA ALA A 118 7.26 20.51 -10.65
C ALA A 118 6.12 20.62 -9.64
N LYS A 119 4.94 20.17 -10.06
CA LYS A 119 3.79 19.90 -9.20
C LYS A 119 3.50 18.41 -9.26
N LEU A 120 3.49 17.77 -8.10
CA LEU A 120 3.09 16.38 -7.93
C LEU A 120 1.64 16.37 -7.49
N PHE A 121 0.82 15.57 -8.15
CA PHE A 121 -0.56 15.32 -7.76
C PHE A 121 -0.60 13.94 -7.09
N ILE A 122 -1.08 13.89 -5.86
CA ILE A 122 -1.07 12.68 -5.04
C ILE A 122 -2.46 12.07 -5.07
N TYR A 123 -2.52 10.78 -5.36
CA TYR A 123 -3.73 9.99 -5.36
C TYR A 123 -3.64 8.92 -4.27
N ASN A 124 -4.70 8.81 -3.47
CA ASN A 124 -4.81 7.77 -2.46
C ASN A 124 -5.39 6.49 -3.08
N ALA A 125 -4.70 5.38 -2.85
CA ALA A 125 -5.15 4.04 -3.18
C ALA A 125 -4.87 3.10 -2.00
N TYR A 126 -5.64 2.03 -1.89
CA TYR A 126 -5.41 0.98 -0.92
C TYR A 126 -5.18 -0.35 -1.64
N LEU A 127 -4.40 -1.24 -1.02
CA LEU A 127 -4.24 -2.60 -1.51
C LEU A 127 -5.36 -3.45 -0.89
N PRO A 128 -6.38 -3.89 -1.66
CA PRO A 128 -7.39 -4.79 -1.14
C PRO A 128 -6.71 -6.10 -0.72
N ARG A 129 -7.15 -6.69 0.40
CA ARG A 129 -6.83 -8.09 0.72
C ARG A 129 -7.50 -8.97 -0.32
N VAL A 130 -6.77 -9.35 -1.35
CA VAL A 130 -7.19 -10.42 -2.24
C VAL A 130 -6.81 -11.73 -1.54
N PHE A 131 -7.82 -12.45 -1.04
CA PHE A 131 -7.62 -13.84 -0.65
C PHE A 131 -7.33 -14.62 -1.93
N ILE A 132 -6.05 -14.87 -2.23
CA ILE A 132 -5.68 -15.84 -3.24
C ILE A 132 -6.17 -17.19 -2.68
N LYS A 133 -7.17 -17.77 -3.37
CA LYS A 133 -7.75 -19.08 -3.06
C LYS A 133 -6.76 -20.20 -3.35
#